data_AF-A0AAQ3UGW1-F1
#
_entry.id   AF-A0AAQ3UGW1-F1
#
_cell.length_a   1.000
_cell.length_b   1.000
_cell.length_c   1.000
_cell.angle_alpha   90.00
_cell.angle_beta   90.00
_cell.angle_gamma   90.00
#
_symmetry.space_group_name_H-M   'P 1'
#
loop_
_entity.id
_entity.type
_entity.pdbx_description
1 polymer ?
#
loop_
_entity_poly.entity_id
_entity_poly.type
_entity_poly.pdbx_seq_one_letter_code
_entity_poly.pdbx_strand_id
1 'polypeptide(L)'
;MDPVAQLAALRESMLTSGLLDEQFTQLQKLQDPDSPNFVTEIITLFCQDGDRIIRELTTLLDQPTVDFNRVDAFVHQLKGSSASVGAQKVHNASIQFREVCKQKNKDGCLKVLQTARTEFNDVRGKLQNMLQVAEAVYFASNAGEDPQEERPSQTVHQSHCNIIGSSPTGDRGDQDSRETLPDEVVKVVALAEPS
;
A
#
# COMPACT_ATOMS: atom_id res chain seq x y z
N MET A 1 -13.39 16.95 16.61
CA MET A 1 -12.26 16.11 17.04
C MET A 1 -11.04 16.54 16.26
N ASP A 2 -9.89 16.66 16.90
CA ASP A 2 -8.62 16.92 16.22
C ASP A 2 -8.31 15.77 15.24
N PRO A 3 -8.13 16.03 13.93
CA PRO A 3 -7.77 15.01 12.95
C PRO A 3 -6.44 14.31 13.27
N VAL A 4 -5.45 15.01 13.83
CA VAL A 4 -4.15 14.44 14.19
C VAL A 4 -4.31 13.43 15.33
N ALA A 5 -5.08 13.79 16.35
CA ALA A 5 -5.43 12.87 17.45
C ALA A 5 -6.18 11.62 16.97
N GLN A 6 -7.03 11.72 15.94
CA GLN A 6 -7.71 10.56 15.35
C GLN A 6 -6.72 9.61 14.66
N LEU A 7 -5.75 10.14 13.92
CA LEU A 7 -4.72 9.34 13.27
C LEU A 7 -3.84 8.60 14.31
N ALA A 8 -3.40 9.31 15.35
CA ALA A 8 -2.62 8.72 16.43
C ALA A 8 -3.41 7.62 17.19
N ALA A 9 -4.68 7.86 17.50
CA ALA A 9 -5.54 6.87 18.15
C ALA A 9 -5.78 5.63 17.27
N LEU A 10 -5.97 5.82 15.96
CA LEU A 10 -6.10 4.71 15.02
C LEU A 10 -4.82 3.87 15.01
N ARG A 11 -3.64 4.50 14.91
CA ARG A 11 -2.35 3.79 14.94
C ARG A 11 -2.18 3.01 16.23
N GLU A 12 -2.41 3.65 17.38
CA GLU A 12 -2.28 3.01 18.68
C GLU A 12 -3.21 1.81 18.82
N SER A 13 -4.44 1.91 18.31
CA SER A 13 -5.38 0.78 18.29
C SER A 13 -4.88 -0.41 17.46
N MET A 14 -4.15 -0.15 16.36
CA MET A 14 -3.58 -1.21 15.51
C MET A 14 -2.39 -1.91 16.18
N LEU A 15 -1.55 -1.16 16.91
CA LEU A 15 -0.44 -1.71 17.67
C LEU A 15 -0.92 -2.52 18.89
N THR A 16 -1.82 -1.93 19.69
CA THR A 16 -2.34 -2.58 20.91
C THR A 16 -3.20 -3.82 20.63
N SER A 17 -3.89 -3.87 19.49
CA SER A 17 -4.64 -5.05 19.06
C SER A 17 -3.78 -6.17 18.44
N GLY A 18 -2.47 -5.94 18.27
CA GLY A 18 -1.55 -6.87 17.61
C GLY A 18 -1.82 -7.02 16.11
N LEU A 19 -2.45 -6.02 15.49
CA LEU A 19 -2.60 -5.98 14.03
C LEU A 19 -1.29 -5.57 13.37
N LEU A 20 -0.60 -4.60 13.98
CA LEU A 20 0.76 -4.18 13.65
C LEU A 20 1.70 -4.45 14.83
N ASP A 21 2.97 -4.71 14.54
CA ASP A 21 4.03 -4.84 15.55
C ASP A 21 5.07 -3.70 15.48
N GLU A 22 6.14 -3.81 16.29
CA GLU A 22 7.20 -2.81 16.37
C GLU A 22 7.90 -2.55 15.03
N GLN A 23 7.88 -3.49 14.07
CA GLN A 23 8.44 -3.26 12.75
C GLN A 23 7.72 -2.12 12.02
N PHE A 24 6.43 -1.92 12.27
CA PHE A 24 5.71 -0.78 11.69
C PHE A 24 6.23 0.55 12.27
N THR A 25 6.48 0.61 13.57
CA THR A 25 7.09 1.79 14.22
C THR A 25 8.49 2.06 13.67
N GLN A 26 9.28 1.01 13.41
CA GLN A 26 10.59 1.16 12.76
C GLN A 26 10.47 1.67 11.33
N LEU A 27 9.49 1.16 10.57
CA LEU A 27 9.20 1.61 9.20
C LEU A 27 8.88 3.11 9.17
N GLN A 28 8.10 3.62 10.13
CA GLN A 28 7.78 5.05 10.21
C GLN A 28 9.02 5.92 10.46
N LYS A 29 9.98 5.45 11.25
CA LYS A 29 11.22 6.17 11.57
C LYS A 29 12.17 6.30 10.37
N LEU A 30 11.98 5.48 9.34
CA LEU A 30 12.79 5.54 8.11
C LEU A 30 12.32 6.64 7.17
N GLN A 31 11.16 7.24 7.42
CA GLN A 31 10.67 8.34 6.62
C GLN A 31 11.31 9.66 7.06
N ASP A 32 11.85 10.39 6.10
CA ASP A 32 12.52 11.67 6.34
C ASP A 32 12.10 12.72 5.28
N PRO A 33 12.57 13.98 5.38
CA PRO A 33 12.24 15.01 4.39
C PRO A 33 12.71 14.72 2.96
N ASP A 34 13.71 13.85 2.77
CA ASP A 34 14.23 13.47 1.46
C ASP A 34 13.45 12.28 0.85
N SER A 35 12.72 11.53 1.69
CA SER A 35 11.91 10.36 1.34
C SER A 35 10.50 10.44 1.95
N PRO A 36 9.73 11.52 1.70
CA PRO A 36 8.47 11.77 2.37
C PRO A 36 7.48 10.62 2.17
N ASN A 37 7.45 10.00 0.99
CA ASN A 37 6.44 8.99 0.62
C ASN A 37 6.77 7.56 1.06
N PHE A 38 7.88 7.34 1.76
CA PHE A 38 8.41 6.00 2.03
C PHE A 38 7.39 5.05 2.68
N VAL A 39 6.72 5.46 3.75
CA VAL A 39 5.76 4.59 4.45
C VAL A 39 4.55 4.28 3.57
N THR A 40 4.02 5.28 2.87
CA THR A 40 2.89 5.12 1.94
C THR A 40 3.23 4.16 0.80
N GLU A 41 4.42 4.30 0.21
CA GLU A 41 4.90 3.41 -0.85
C GLU A 41 5.01 1.98 -0.36
N ILE A 42 5.57 1.76 0.83
CA ILE A 42 5.74 0.44 1.41
C ILE A 42 4.38 -0.20 1.76
N ILE A 43 3.44 0.56 2.33
CA ILE A 43 2.07 0.09 2.57
C ILE A 43 1.38 -0.28 1.25
N THR A 44 1.51 0.58 0.25
CA THR A 44 0.91 0.36 -1.08
C THR A 44 1.47 -0.90 -1.73
N LEU A 45 2.78 -1.08 -1.69
CA LEU A 45 3.46 -2.25 -2.22
C LEU A 45 2.99 -3.53 -1.49
N PHE A 46 2.94 -3.51 -0.16
CA PHE A 46 2.41 -4.62 0.64
C PHE A 46 0.98 -4.99 0.25
N CYS A 47 0.10 -3.99 0.06
CA CYS A 47 -1.28 -4.25 -0.37
C CYS A 47 -1.33 -4.90 -1.75
N GLN A 48 -0.55 -4.39 -2.71
CA GLN A 48 -0.49 -4.94 -4.07
C GLN A 48 0.06 -6.36 -4.10
N ASP A 49 1.16 -6.60 -3.38
CA ASP A 49 1.78 -7.91 -3.28
C ASP A 49 0.87 -8.91 -2.57
N GLY A 50 0.27 -8.54 -1.44
CA GLY A 50 -0.64 -9.42 -0.71
C GLY A 50 -1.85 -9.82 -1.55
N ASP A 51 -2.46 -8.86 -2.27
CA ASP A 51 -3.57 -9.12 -3.19
C ASP A 51 -3.16 -10.09 -4.32
N ARG A 52 -1.97 -9.88 -4.92
CA ARG A 52 -1.42 -10.79 -5.95
C ARG A 52 -1.15 -12.18 -5.40
N ILE A 53 -0.45 -12.26 -4.27
CA ILE A 53 0.00 -13.51 -3.67
C ILE A 53 -1.20 -14.36 -3.22
N ILE A 54 -2.20 -13.75 -2.57
CA ILE A 54 -3.42 -14.47 -2.15
C ILE A 54 -4.17 -15.02 -3.37
N ARG A 55 -4.28 -14.26 -4.47
CA ARG A 55 -4.88 -14.76 -5.71
C ARG A 55 -4.13 -15.96 -6.27
N GLU A 56 -2.81 -15.86 -6.41
CA GLU A 56 -1.97 -16.95 -6.93
C GLU A 56 -2.05 -18.21 -6.07
N LEU A 57 -1.99 -18.08 -4.73
CA LEU A 57 -2.17 -19.19 -3.79
C LEU A 57 -3.54 -19.85 -3.94
N THR A 58 -4.59 -19.04 -4.15
CA THR A 58 -5.95 -19.54 -4.38
C THR A 58 -6.00 -20.36 -5.67
N THR A 59 -5.46 -19.83 -6.77
CA THR A 59 -5.43 -20.53 -8.06
C THR A 59 -4.64 -21.84 -7.99
N LEU A 60 -3.49 -21.84 -7.31
CA LEU A 60 -2.65 -23.04 -7.15
C LEU A 60 -3.35 -24.13 -6.33
N LEU A 61 -4.03 -23.75 -5.24
CA LEU A 61 -4.71 -24.70 -4.35
C LEU A 61 -6.05 -25.19 -4.90
N ASP A 62 -6.65 -24.50 -5.86
CA ASP A 62 -7.88 -24.97 -6.53
C ASP A 62 -7.60 -26.12 -7.52
N GLN A 63 -6.36 -26.28 -7.97
CA GLN A 63 -6.00 -27.32 -8.94
C GLN A 63 -6.17 -28.76 -8.39
N PRO A 64 -6.53 -29.74 -9.24
CA PRO A 64 -6.63 -31.15 -8.85
C PRO A 64 -5.30 -31.71 -8.29
N THR A 65 -4.18 -31.31 -8.90
CA THR A 65 -2.83 -31.61 -8.42
C THR A 65 -2.13 -30.30 -8.07
N VAL A 66 -1.69 -30.19 -6.82
CA VAL A 66 -1.10 -28.96 -6.28
C VAL A 66 0.42 -28.98 -6.45
N ASP A 67 0.96 -27.92 -7.04
CA ASP A 67 2.40 -27.66 -7.05
C ASP A 67 2.82 -26.97 -5.74
N PHE A 68 3.17 -27.78 -4.74
CA PHE A 68 3.57 -27.29 -3.43
C PHE A 68 4.88 -26.48 -3.44
N ASN A 69 5.73 -26.62 -4.45
CA ASN A 69 6.94 -25.80 -4.55
C ASN A 69 6.57 -24.35 -4.91
N ARG A 70 5.61 -24.18 -5.83
CA ARG A 70 5.08 -22.85 -6.16
C ARG A 70 4.30 -22.25 -4.98
N VAL A 71 3.52 -23.07 -4.26
CA VAL A 71 2.83 -22.61 -3.03
C VAL A 71 3.85 -22.12 -1.99
N ASP A 72 4.91 -22.89 -1.70
CA ASP A 72 5.95 -22.47 -0.74
C ASP A 72 6.62 -21.16 -1.16
N ALA A 73 6.91 -20.98 -2.45
CA ALA A 73 7.50 -19.74 -2.97
C ALA A 73 6.60 -18.51 -2.73
N PHE A 74 5.28 -18.63 -2.97
CA PHE A 74 4.34 -17.54 -2.71
C PHE A 74 4.12 -17.29 -1.21
N VAL A 75 4.07 -18.35 -0.40
CA VAL A 75 4.01 -18.23 1.07
C VAL A 75 5.25 -17.51 1.61
N HIS A 76 6.42 -17.81 1.05
CA HIS A 76 7.67 -17.12 1.42
C HIS A 76 7.63 -15.62 1.08
N GLN A 77 7.09 -15.25 -0.09
CA GLN A 77 6.88 -13.85 -0.45
C GLN A 77 5.91 -13.16 0.52
N LEU A 78 4.79 -13.83 0.86
CA LEU A 78 3.82 -13.29 1.82
C LEU A 78 4.46 -13.05 3.18
N LYS A 79 5.30 -13.99 3.64
CA LYS A 79 6.05 -13.87 4.89
C LYS A 79 6.95 -12.65 4.89
N GLY A 80 7.73 -12.45 3.83
CA GLY A 80 8.65 -11.32 3.69
C GLY A 80 7.91 -9.99 3.65
N SER A 81 6.89 -9.88 2.80
CA SER A 81 6.08 -8.69 2.61
C SER A 81 5.33 -8.29 3.88
N SER A 82 4.74 -9.26 4.61
CA SER A 82 4.09 -8.97 5.90
C SER A 82 5.07 -8.58 7.00
N ALA A 83 6.27 -9.18 7.04
CA ALA A 83 7.30 -8.81 8.01
C ALA A 83 7.82 -7.39 7.80
N SER A 84 8.01 -6.96 6.54
CA SER A 84 8.56 -5.62 6.25
C SER A 84 7.65 -4.47 6.68
N VAL A 85 6.33 -4.72 6.80
CA VAL A 85 5.36 -3.72 7.25
C VAL A 85 4.85 -3.96 8.68
N GLY A 86 5.35 -4.99 9.37
CA GLY A 86 4.89 -5.35 10.71
C GLY A 86 3.46 -5.91 10.76
N ALA A 87 2.92 -6.47 9.66
CA ALA A 87 1.59 -7.08 9.63
C ALA A 87 1.60 -8.44 10.36
N GLN A 88 1.58 -8.39 11.69
CA GLN A 88 1.92 -9.50 12.57
C GLN A 88 1.07 -10.76 12.34
N LYS A 89 -0.25 -10.62 12.21
CA LYS A 89 -1.16 -11.77 12.04
C LYS A 89 -0.97 -12.45 10.68
N VAL A 90 -0.76 -11.66 9.63
CA VAL A 90 -0.46 -12.18 8.28
C VAL A 90 0.89 -12.90 8.30
N HIS A 91 1.88 -12.33 8.97
CA HIS A 91 3.20 -12.95 9.15
C HIS A 91 3.10 -14.30 9.85
N ASN A 92 2.38 -14.37 10.97
CA ASN A 92 2.17 -15.61 11.71
C ASN A 92 1.43 -16.67 10.88
N ALA A 93 0.38 -16.26 10.15
CA ALA A 93 -0.32 -17.16 9.23
C ALA A 93 0.61 -17.70 8.14
N SER A 94 1.52 -16.88 7.60
CA SER A 94 2.49 -17.33 6.58
C SER A 94 3.49 -18.37 7.12
N ILE A 95 3.91 -18.25 8.39
CA ILE A 95 4.76 -19.25 9.05
C ILE A 95 4.00 -20.58 9.18
N GLN A 96 2.76 -20.54 9.66
CA GLN A 96 1.92 -21.73 9.76
C GLN A 96 1.66 -22.36 8.39
N PHE A 97 1.42 -21.53 7.37
CA PHE A 97 1.17 -21.96 6.01
C PHE A 97 2.37 -22.75 5.48
N ARG A 98 3.58 -22.26 5.72
CA ARG A 98 4.80 -22.93 5.31
C ARG A 98 4.92 -24.34 5.88
N GLU A 99 4.56 -24.53 7.15
CA GLU A 99 4.62 -25.84 7.79
C GLU A 99 3.60 -26.84 7.22
N VAL A 100 2.35 -26.40 6.95
CA VAL A 100 1.36 -27.27 6.30
C VAL A 100 1.69 -27.56 4.84
N CYS A 101 2.35 -26.61 4.15
CA CYS A 101 2.82 -26.77 2.78
C CYS A 101 3.92 -27.83 2.67
N LYS A 102 4.90 -27.84 3.60
CA LYS A 102 5.94 -28.88 3.68
C LYS A 102 5.38 -30.28 3.86
N GLN A 103 4.27 -30.41 4.59
CA GLN A 103 3.56 -31.68 4.77
C GLN A 103 2.73 -32.10 3.55
N LYS A 104 2.70 -31.27 2.49
CA LYS A 104 1.86 -31.46 1.30
C LYS A 104 0.38 -31.65 1.63
N ASN A 105 -0.07 -31.01 2.71
CA ASN A 105 -1.43 -31.12 3.20
C ASN A 105 -2.31 -30.06 2.52
N LYS A 106 -3.02 -30.45 1.44
CA LYS A 106 -3.88 -29.53 0.66
C LYS A 106 -4.97 -28.89 1.52
N ASP A 107 -5.69 -29.67 2.31
CA ASP A 107 -6.78 -29.16 3.16
C ASP A 107 -6.26 -28.23 4.26
N GLY A 108 -5.09 -28.54 4.82
CA GLY A 108 -4.38 -27.67 5.75
C GLY A 108 -3.99 -26.34 5.10
N CYS A 109 -3.44 -26.38 3.88
CA CYS A 109 -3.10 -25.19 3.10
C CYS A 109 -4.34 -24.34 2.80
N LEU A 110 -5.47 -24.95 2.43
CA LEU A 110 -6.72 -24.23 2.18
C LEU A 110 -7.25 -23.52 3.44
N LYS A 111 -7.19 -24.18 4.60
CA LYS A 111 -7.58 -23.57 5.88
C LYS A 111 -6.70 -22.38 6.22
N VAL A 112 -5.38 -22.54 6.14
CA VAL A 112 -4.45 -21.44 6.47
C VAL A 112 -4.52 -20.32 5.43
N LEU A 113 -4.77 -20.61 4.15
CA LEU A 113 -5.03 -19.59 3.13
C LEU A 113 -6.23 -18.72 3.49
N GLN A 114 -7.33 -19.30 3.99
CA GLN A 114 -8.49 -18.53 4.43
C GLN A 114 -8.19 -17.65 5.64
N THR A 115 -7.41 -18.16 6.59
CA THR A 115 -6.91 -17.34 7.71
C THR A 115 -6.06 -16.20 7.18
N ALA A 116 -5.02 -16.47 6.37
CA ALA A 116 -4.15 -15.46 5.81
C ALA A 116 -4.91 -14.39 5.02
N ARG A 117 -5.93 -14.78 4.25
CA ARG A 117 -6.81 -13.85 3.52
C ARG A 117 -7.62 -12.96 4.46
N THR A 118 -8.20 -13.52 5.51
CA THR A 118 -8.97 -12.75 6.50
C THR A 118 -8.08 -11.73 7.20
N GLU A 119 -6.93 -12.18 7.72
CA GLU A 119 -5.98 -11.30 8.42
C GLU A 119 -5.42 -10.22 7.48
N PHE A 120 -5.14 -10.57 6.22
CA PHE A 120 -4.67 -9.61 5.22
C PHE A 120 -5.73 -8.54 4.92
N ASN A 121 -7.00 -8.93 4.75
CA ASN A 121 -8.07 -7.97 4.48
C ASN A 121 -8.30 -7.01 5.65
N ASP A 122 -8.18 -7.50 6.89
CA ASP A 122 -8.30 -6.66 8.09
C ASP A 122 -7.17 -5.61 8.15
N VAL A 123 -5.91 -6.05 8.09
CA VAL A 123 -4.76 -5.11 8.14
C VAL A 123 -4.75 -4.15 6.96
N ARG A 124 -5.07 -4.63 5.74
CA ARG A 124 -5.16 -3.78 4.54
C ARG A 124 -6.22 -2.69 4.71
N GLY A 125 -7.43 -3.05 5.14
CA GLY A 125 -8.52 -2.08 5.33
C GLY A 125 -8.16 -1.02 6.36
N LYS A 126 -7.49 -1.41 7.45
CA LYS A 126 -7.05 -0.47 8.49
C LYS A 126 -5.90 0.43 8.03
N LEU A 127 -4.92 -0.10 7.30
CA LEU A 127 -3.85 0.69 6.70
C LEU A 127 -4.38 1.68 5.66
N GLN A 128 -5.33 1.27 4.80
CA GLN A 128 -5.98 2.16 3.84
C GLN A 128 -6.77 3.28 4.52
N ASN A 129 -7.53 2.95 5.57
CA ASN A 129 -8.22 3.96 6.38
C ASN A 129 -7.23 4.94 7.03
N MET A 130 -6.08 4.44 7.51
CA MET A 130 -5.04 5.29 8.09
C MET A 130 -4.48 6.28 7.06
N LEU A 131 -4.21 5.83 5.82
CA LEU A 131 -3.77 6.72 4.73
C LEU A 131 -4.82 7.78 4.38
N GLN A 132 -6.10 7.40 4.31
CA GLN A 132 -7.21 8.32 4.03
C GLN A 132 -7.37 9.40 5.12
N VAL A 133 -7.25 9.00 6.40
CA VAL A 133 -7.31 9.95 7.53
C VAL A 133 -6.12 10.90 7.48
N ALA A 134 -4.92 10.39 7.20
CA ALA A 134 -3.73 11.23 7.07
C ALA A 134 -3.87 12.27 5.93
N GLU A 135 -4.42 11.84 4.79
CA GLU A 135 -4.72 12.72 3.67
C GLU A 135 -5.75 13.81 4.04
N ALA A 136 -6.81 13.46 4.76
CA ALA A 136 -7.79 14.42 5.24
C ALA A 136 -7.18 15.45 6.22
N VAL A 137 -6.25 15.02 7.10
CA VAL A 137 -5.54 15.91 8.04
C VAL A 137 -4.71 16.93 7.27
N TYR A 138 -4.01 16.50 6.22
CA TYR A 138 -3.23 17.37 5.36
C TYR A 138 -4.08 18.43 4.68
N PHE A 139 -5.16 18.03 4.00
CA PHE A 139 -6.03 18.99 3.33
C PHE A 139 -6.67 19.98 4.31
N ALA A 140 -7.02 19.54 5.51
CA ALA A 140 -7.53 20.43 6.56
C ALA A 140 -6.48 21.42 7.07
N SER A 141 -5.20 21.03 7.06
CA SER A 141 -4.07 21.89 7.49
C SER A 141 -3.69 22.91 6.41
N ASN A 142 -3.89 22.56 5.14
CA ASN A 142 -3.48 23.37 3.97
C ASN A 142 -4.65 24.04 3.23
N ALA A 143 -5.88 23.96 3.75
CA ALA A 143 -7.08 24.64 3.22
C ALA A 143 -7.02 26.19 3.28
N GLY A 144 -5.86 26.77 3.61
CA GLY A 144 -5.59 28.21 3.62
C GLY A 144 -4.58 28.69 2.56
N GLU A 145 -4.00 27.81 1.74
CA GLU A 145 -3.10 28.22 0.64
C GLU A 145 -3.85 28.23 -0.69
N ASP A 146 -4.11 29.45 -1.18
CA ASP A 146 -4.77 29.75 -2.45
C ASP A 146 -3.86 29.38 -3.64
N PRO A 147 -4.26 28.49 -4.57
CA PRO A 147 -3.45 28.18 -5.74
C PRO A 147 -3.62 29.23 -6.85
N GLN A 148 -2.52 29.90 -7.19
CA GLN A 148 -2.23 30.63 -8.44
C GLN A 148 -2.82 32.03 -8.68
N GLU A 149 -1.94 33.04 -8.63
CA GLU A 149 -1.90 34.05 -9.70
C GLU A 149 -0.46 34.25 -10.19
N GLU A 150 0.09 33.26 -10.91
CA GLU A 150 1.13 33.55 -11.91
C GLU A 150 0.44 33.90 -13.24
N ARG A 151 0.56 35.19 -13.58
CA ARG A 151 0.05 35.85 -14.78
C ARG A 151 0.79 35.36 -16.03
N PRO A 152 0.14 35.34 -17.21
CA PRO A 152 0.83 35.90 -18.37
C PRO A 152 -0.07 36.86 -19.16
N SER A 153 0.29 38.14 -19.16
CA SER A 153 -0.22 39.10 -20.13
C SER A 153 0.35 38.78 -21.51
N GLN A 154 -0.57 38.55 -22.44
CA GLN A 154 -0.35 38.20 -23.84
C GLN A 154 0.53 39.21 -24.58
N THR A 155 1.50 38.72 -25.35
CA THR A 155 2.02 39.44 -26.52
C THR A 155 1.73 38.61 -27.75
N VAL A 156 0.79 39.10 -28.56
CA VAL A 156 0.50 38.61 -29.90
C VAL A 156 1.58 39.12 -30.86
N HIS A 157 2.28 38.22 -31.53
CA HIS A 157 2.70 38.42 -32.92
C HIS A 157 2.89 37.08 -33.64
N GLN A 158 2.09 36.89 -34.70
CA GLN A 158 2.17 35.83 -35.69
C GLN A 158 3.48 35.90 -36.47
N SER A 159 4.01 34.74 -36.88
CA SER A 159 4.69 34.55 -38.16
C SER A 159 4.65 33.07 -38.59
N HIS A 160 4.25 32.89 -39.85
CA HIS A 160 3.94 31.65 -40.57
C HIS A 160 5.09 30.64 -40.70
N CYS A 161 4.79 29.33 -40.80
CA CYS A 161 4.96 28.55 -42.04
C CYS A 161 4.49 27.06 -41.97
N ASN A 162 3.53 26.77 -42.85
CA ASN A 162 3.08 25.57 -43.57
C ASN A 162 3.83 24.20 -43.60
N ILE A 163 2.99 23.13 -43.63
CA ILE A 163 3.03 21.86 -44.44
C ILE A 163 4.07 20.81 -43.95
N ILE A 164 3.78 19.50 -43.73
CA ILE A 164 3.11 18.45 -44.52
C ILE A 164 2.66 17.30 -43.59
N GLY A 165 1.65 16.52 -44.00
CA GLY A 165 0.94 15.54 -43.17
C GLY A 165 1.55 14.16 -42.98
N SER A 166 0.90 13.37 -42.11
CA SER A 166 0.65 11.92 -42.17
C SER A 166 -0.09 11.49 -40.89
N SER A 167 -1.29 10.93 -41.02
CA SER A 167 -1.89 10.03 -40.01
C SER A 167 -1.47 8.58 -40.34
N PRO A 168 -1.86 7.54 -39.58
CA PRO A 168 -2.22 7.39 -38.16
C PRO A 168 -1.48 6.21 -37.49
N THR A 169 -1.41 6.13 -36.16
CA THR A 169 -1.53 4.84 -35.41
C THR A 169 -1.79 5.13 -33.95
N GLY A 170 -2.81 4.49 -33.39
CA GLY A 170 -3.15 4.60 -31.98
C GLY A 170 -2.15 3.90 -31.08
N ASP A 171 -2.16 4.32 -29.82
CA ASP A 171 -2.05 3.36 -28.73
C ASP A 171 -2.83 3.87 -27.52
N ARG A 172 -3.58 2.98 -26.88
CA ARG A 172 -4.25 3.24 -25.61
C ARG A 172 -3.19 3.13 -24.53
N GLY A 173 -2.63 4.27 -24.14
CA GLY A 173 -1.93 4.37 -22.87
C GLY A 173 -2.97 4.49 -21.77
N ASP A 174 -3.30 3.38 -21.11
CA ASP A 174 -3.82 3.38 -19.74
C ASP A 174 -2.80 4.14 -18.88
N GLN A 175 -3.11 5.39 -18.54
CA GLN A 175 -2.42 6.08 -17.45
C GLN A 175 -3.02 5.54 -16.16
N ASP A 176 -2.30 4.59 -15.54
CA ASP A 176 -2.37 4.34 -14.10
C ASP A 176 -1.90 5.62 -13.39
N SER A 177 -2.80 6.59 -13.30
CA SER A 177 -2.65 7.76 -12.43
C SER A 177 -2.77 7.27 -11.01
N ARG A 178 -1.72 6.64 -10.49
CA ARG A 178 -1.50 6.54 -9.05
C ARG A 178 -1.21 7.95 -8.57
N GLU A 179 -2.28 8.68 -8.25
CA GLU A 179 -2.18 9.91 -7.47
C GLU A 179 -1.39 9.57 -6.21
N THR A 180 -0.13 9.98 -6.23
CA THR A 180 0.78 9.83 -5.10
C THR A 180 0.39 10.93 -4.12
N LEU A 181 0.16 10.56 -2.87
CA LEU A 181 -0.22 11.53 -1.84
C LEU A 181 0.86 12.62 -1.74
N PRO A 182 0.48 13.91 -1.57
CA PRO A 182 1.44 14.99 -1.39
C PRO A 182 2.43 14.75 -0.23
N ASP A 183 3.69 15.15 -0.39
CA ASP A 183 4.81 14.88 0.53
C ASP A 183 4.57 15.25 2.01
N GLU A 184 3.68 16.21 2.28
CA GLU A 184 3.31 16.64 3.63
C GLU A 184 2.22 15.79 4.29
N VAL A 185 1.31 15.15 3.52
CA VAL A 185 0.39 14.10 4.03
C VAL A 185 1.18 13.03 4.73
N VAL A 186 2.32 12.70 4.14
CA VAL A 186 3.10 11.57 4.60
C VAL A 186 3.92 11.93 5.84
N LYS A 187 4.39 13.19 5.96
CA LYS A 187 4.92 13.70 7.24
C LYS A 187 3.91 13.53 8.38
N VAL A 188 2.60 13.74 8.15
CA VAL A 188 1.57 13.55 9.18
C VAL A 188 1.46 12.08 9.61
N VAL A 189 1.64 11.12 8.69
CA VAL A 189 1.72 9.68 9.03
C VAL A 189 2.91 9.39 9.95
N ALA A 190 4.05 10.05 9.76
CA ALA A 190 5.23 9.90 10.62
C ALA A 190 5.13 10.66 11.95
N LEU A 191 4.42 11.79 12.00
CA LEU A 191 4.31 12.69 13.16
C LEU A 191 3.32 12.24 14.23
N ALA A 192 2.61 11.12 14.05
CA ALA A 192 1.71 10.57 15.06
C ALA A 192 2.45 10.00 16.29
N GLU A 193 3.64 10.50 16.67
CA GLU A 193 4.37 10.05 17.86
C GLU A 193 3.56 10.34 19.14
N PRO A 194 3.50 9.42 20.12
CA PRO A 194 2.98 9.75 21.44
C PRO A 194 4.02 10.59 22.18
N SER A 195 3.59 11.69 22.78
CA SER A 195 4.39 12.46 23.74
C SER A 195 4.71 11.66 25.01
#